data_AF-A0AAP0NJD4-F1
#
_entry.id   AF-A0AAP0NJD4-F1
#
_cell.length_a   1.000
_cell.length_b   1.000
_cell.length_c   1.000
_cell.angle_alpha   90.00
_cell.angle_beta   90.00
_cell.angle_gamma   90.00
#
_symmetry.space_group_name_H-M   'P 1'
#
loop_
_entity.id
_entity.type
_entity.pdbx_description
1 polymer ?
#
loop_
_entity_poly.entity_id
_entity_poly.type
_entity_poly.pdbx_seq_one_letter_code
_entity_poly.pdbx_strand_id
1 'polypeptide(L)'
;MAMTYERWKLNFGLRELKQLGMTHMVYPGAVHSRFEHSLGVYWLAGEAVHKLKTHQGLELGIDRFDIQTVKLAGLLHDVGHGPFSHLFEREFLPKVLKGSKWSHEQMSVKMVDYIVDEHHIEIDSDAIKRVKEMILASHETTLPKSTREKPFLYDIVANGRNGIDVDKFDYIVRDCRACGLGCNFEFQRLMEIMRVLGDEICYRAKDYLSVHKLFATRADLYRTVYTHAKVKAIELMVSDALLKANDYLEISSHIHEPSEYWKDDTIIKTIETAPDQELREARDLILRIRRRDLYQFCNEYAVPKDKLENFKDVTAQDIVCSQKVGGVMLSEEDVVVSNIRIDLTRGRHNPLESIKFFKDYESDEKFSIPDDRISHLLPTSYQDMIVRVYSKKPELVGAISEAFENFQLRTYGIKAQVHATPEKKKRRL
;
A
#
# COMPACT_ATOMS: atom_id res chain seq x y z
N MET A 1 15.52 22.87 35.58
CA MET A 1 15.34 23.18 34.14
C MET A 1 15.57 21.91 33.32
N ALA A 2 14.82 20.86 33.63
CA ALA A 2 14.85 19.57 32.95
C ALA A 2 13.39 19.24 32.61
N MET A 3 12.89 19.84 31.54
CA MET A 3 11.68 19.37 30.87
C MET A 3 12.15 18.22 29.98
N THR A 4 11.84 17.01 30.40
CA THR A 4 12.24 15.76 29.79
C THR A 4 11.72 15.66 28.35
N TYR A 5 12.55 15.04 27.53
CA TYR A 5 12.41 14.72 26.10
C TYR A 5 11.08 14.03 25.72
N GLU A 6 10.31 13.54 26.70
CA GLU A 6 9.07 12.79 26.48
C GLU A 6 7.89 13.62 25.97
N ARG A 7 7.83 14.92 26.28
CA ARG A 7 6.73 15.77 25.78
C ARG A 7 6.80 16.11 24.29
N TRP A 8 7.92 15.85 23.63
CA TRP A 8 8.09 16.06 22.18
C TRP A 8 7.62 14.87 21.32
N LYS A 9 7.42 13.68 21.90
CA LYS A 9 6.95 12.49 21.17
C LYS A 9 5.45 12.50 20.84
N LEU A 10 4.70 13.49 21.34
CA LEU A 10 3.25 13.60 21.17
C LEU A 10 2.84 14.57 20.04
N ASN A 11 3.73 14.82 19.08
CA ASN A 11 3.29 15.22 17.74
C ASN A 11 2.85 13.95 17.02
N PHE A 12 1.58 13.86 16.61
CA PHE A 12 1.05 12.80 15.75
C PHE A 12 2.08 12.45 14.66
N GLY A 13 2.77 11.30 14.81
CA GLY A 13 3.89 10.88 13.97
C GLY A 13 3.57 10.90 12.48
N LEU A 14 2.28 10.84 12.15
CA LEU A 14 1.72 11.01 10.81
C LEU A 14 2.20 12.24 10.03
N ARG A 15 2.55 13.36 10.69
CA ARG A 15 3.10 14.56 9.99
C ARG A 15 4.51 14.33 9.47
N GLU A 16 5.30 13.58 10.23
CA GLU A 16 6.68 13.22 9.93
C GLU A 16 6.78 11.85 9.24
N LEU A 17 5.63 11.28 8.88
CA LEU A 17 5.50 10.00 8.22
C LEU A 17 5.04 10.20 6.78
N LYS A 18 5.92 9.95 5.81
CA LYS A 18 5.58 10.14 4.39
C LYS A 18 4.57 9.10 3.93
N GLN A 19 3.54 9.56 3.21
CA GLN A 19 2.52 8.71 2.60
C GLN A 19 3.18 7.64 1.71
N LEU A 20 4.11 8.07 0.86
CA LEU A 20 4.78 7.22 -0.13
C LEU A 20 6.22 6.88 0.25
N GLY A 21 6.56 6.95 1.55
CA GLY A 21 7.89 6.63 2.07
C GLY A 21 9.02 7.31 1.28
N MET A 22 9.87 6.51 0.66
CA MET A 22 11.06 6.98 -0.08
C MET A 22 10.78 7.44 -1.52
N THR A 23 9.53 7.43 -1.97
CA THR A 23 9.12 7.83 -3.33
C THR A 23 9.53 9.26 -3.68
N HIS A 24 9.58 10.16 -2.70
CA HIS A 24 10.04 11.55 -2.87
C HIS A 24 11.45 11.66 -3.46
N MET A 25 12.29 10.64 -3.30
CA MET A 25 13.63 10.59 -3.89
C MET A 25 13.62 10.35 -5.41
N VAL A 26 12.47 10.03 -6.01
CA VAL A 26 12.29 9.87 -7.47
C VAL A 26 11.27 10.88 -7.98
N TYR A 27 10.16 11.05 -7.25
CA TYR A 27 9.11 12.03 -7.52
C TYR A 27 9.20 13.16 -6.49
N PRO A 28 9.93 14.25 -6.76
CA PRO A 28 10.23 15.27 -5.74
C PRO A 28 8.99 15.98 -5.17
N GLY A 29 7.84 15.89 -5.82
CA GLY A 29 6.57 16.40 -5.29
C GLY A 29 5.86 15.46 -4.29
N ALA A 30 6.27 14.19 -4.20
CA ALA A 30 5.69 13.17 -3.31
C ALA A 30 6.14 13.31 -1.84
N VAL A 31 6.11 14.54 -1.32
CA VAL A 31 6.57 14.89 0.04
C VAL A 31 5.44 14.87 1.07
N HIS A 32 4.21 14.63 0.63
CA HIS A 32 3.02 14.63 1.47
C HIS A 32 3.05 13.53 2.54
N SER A 33 2.41 13.82 3.66
CA SER A 33 2.39 12.97 4.85
C SER A 33 1.07 12.21 5.01
N ARG A 34 1.09 11.15 5.83
CA ARG A 34 -0.11 10.42 6.24
C ARG A 34 -1.11 11.34 6.95
N PHE A 35 -0.63 12.40 7.61
CA PHE A 35 -1.50 13.33 8.33
C PHE A 35 -2.51 14.03 7.41
N GLU A 36 -2.08 14.66 6.31
CA GLU A 36 -3.02 15.31 5.40
C GLU A 36 -3.90 14.32 4.61
N HIS A 37 -3.43 13.09 4.44
CA HIS A 37 -4.24 11.99 3.90
C HIS A 37 -5.37 11.63 4.87
N SER A 38 -5.07 11.37 6.15
CA SER A 38 -6.10 11.07 7.16
C SER A 38 -7.14 12.18 7.32
N LEU A 39 -6.74 13.46 7.19
CA LEU A 39 -7.69 14.58 7.16
C LEU A 39 -8.59 14.57 5.92
N GLY A 40 -8.04 14.20 4.76
CA GLY A 40 -8.81 14.06 3.53
C GLY A 40 -9.83 12.93 3.63
N VAL A 41 -9.42 11.78 4.17
CA VAL A 41 -10.32 10.62 4.40
C VAL A 41 -11.39 10.95 5.45
N TYR A 42 -11.05 11.65 6.54
CA TYR A 42 -12.04 12.17 7.50
C TYR A 42 -13.11 13.03 6.83
N TRP A 43 -12.70 13.93 5.93
CA TRP A 43 -13.63 14.80 5.21
C TRP A 43 -14.50 13.99 4.24
N LEU A 44 -13.90 13.14 3.40
CA LEU A 44 -14.63 12.32 2.42
C LEU A 44 -15.59 11.33 3.09
N ALA A 45 -15.20 10.72 4.21
CA ALA A 45 -16.07 9.84 4.98
C ALA A 45 -17.33 10.59 5.47
N GLY A 46 -17.15 11.84 5.90
CA GLY A 46 -18.24 12.74 6.29
C GLY A 46 -19.15 13.13 5.12
N GLU A 47 -18.57 13.46 3.96
CA GLU A 47 -19.33 13.77 2.75
C GLU A 47 -20.14 12.55 2.27
N ALA A 48 -19.52 11.36 2.27
CA ALA A 48 -20.15 10.12 1.86
C ALA A 48 -21.40 9.82 2.71
N VAL A 49 -21.27 9.79 4.04
CA VAL A 49 -22.41 9.54 4.93
C VAL A 49 -23.45 10.66 4.86
N HIS A 50 -23.06 11.91 4.63
CA HIS A 50 -24.00 13.03 4.46
C HIS A 50 -24.83 12.90 3.18
N LYS A 51 -24.23 12.45 2.07
CA LYS A 51 -24.93 12.16 0.82
C LYS A 51 -25.96 11.05 1.02
N LEU A 52 -25.56 9.93 1.64
CA LEU A 52 -26.50 8.85 1.97
C LEU A 52 -27.63 9.34 2.87
N LYS A 53 -27.33 10.16 3.89
CA LYS A 53 -28.34 10.75 4.77
C LYS A 53 -29.31 11.68 4.04
N THR A 54 -28.81 12.47 3.09
CA THR A 54 -29.64 13.41 2.32
C THR A 54 -30.66 12.67 1.47
N HIS A 55 -30.28 11.52 0.88
CA HIS A 55 -31.14 10.78 -0.05
C HIS A 55 -31.95 9.66 0.61
N GLN A 56 -31.43 9.01 1.66
CA GLN A 56 -32.01 7.81 2.28
C GLN A 56 -31.98 7.86 3.82
N GLY A 57 -31.70 9.01 4.44
CA GLY A 57 -31.42 9.09 5.88
C GLY A 57 -32.56 8.63 6.80
N LEU A 58 -33.82 8.86 6.43
CA LEU A 58 -34.99 8.40 7.20
C LEU A 58 -35.14 6.88 7.12
N GLU A 59 -34.98 6.30 5.92
CA GLU A 59 -35.05 4.86 5.68
C GLU A 59 -33.92 4.11 6.39
N LEU A 60 -32.70 4.65 6.32
CA LEU A 60 -31.49 4.04 6.87
C LEU A 60 -31.26 4.35 8.35
N GLY A 61 -32.08 5.24 8.94
CA GLY A 61 -31.93 5.67 10.33
C GLY A 61 -30.59 6.33 10.66
N ILE A 62 -29.98 7.06 9.70
CA ILE A 62 -28.64 7.67 9.89
C ILE A 62 -28.72 8.86 10.83
N ASP A 63 -28.15 8.72 12.03
CA ASP A 63 -28.17 9.74 13.06
C ASP A 63 -26.85 10.55 13.12
N ARG A 64 -26.66 11.34 14.18
CA ARG A 64 -25.43 12.12 14.38
C ARG A 64 -24.27 11.26 14.86
N PHE A 65 -24.57 10.21 15.63
CA PHE A 65 -23.58 9.27 16.17
C PHE A 65 -22.92 8.49 15.04
N ASP A 66 -23.70 8.01 14.07
CA ASP A 66 -23.19 7.33 12.87
C ASP A 66 -22.21 8.21 12.09
N ILE A 67 -22.60 9.47 11.82
CA ILE A 67 -21.77 10.42 11.07
C ILE A 67 -20.46 10.67 11.78
N GLN A 68 -20.50 10.91 13.09
CA GLN A 68 -19.29 11.17 13.86
C GLN A 68 -18.38 9.93 13.90
N THR A 69 -18.95 8.74 14.07
CA THR A 69 -18.23 7.47 14.11
C THR A 69 -17.51 7.18 12.78
N VAL A 70 -18.20 7.32 11.64
CA VAL A 70 -17.62 7.11 10.30
C VAL A 70 -16.48 8.09 10.04
N LYS A 71 -16.65 9.36 10.43
CA LYS A 71 -15.60 10.37 10.32
C LYS A 71 -14.38 10.03 11.17
N LEU A 72 -14.58 9.61 12.41
CA LEU A 72 -13.49 9.19 13.30
C LEU A 72 -12.76 7.96 12.75
N ALA A 73 -13.47 6.98 12.19
CA ALA A 73 -12.86 5.87 11.49
C ALA A 73 -11.98 6.35 10.32
N GLY A 74 -12.49 7.26 9.49
CA GLY A 74 -11.71 7.85 8.41
C GLY A 74 -10.45 8.59 8.88
N LEU A 75 -10.52 9.30 10.02
CA LEU A 75 -9.36 9.99 10.59
C LEU A 75 -8.29 9.04 11.15
N LEU A 76 -8.72 7.92 11.73
CA LEU A 76 -7.85 7.05 12.53
C LEU A 76 -7.40 5.77 11.80
N HIS A 77 -7.93 5.48 10.61
CA HIS A 77 -7.66 4.21 9.91
C HIS A 77 -6.17 3.94 9.68
N ASP A 78 -5.38 4.99 9.51
CA ASP A 78 -3.96 4.93 9.13
C ASP A 78 -2.98 5.28 10.27
N VAL A 79 -3.49 5.48 11.49
CA VAL A 79 -2.68 5.95 12.62
C VAL A 79 -1.65 4.92 13.10
N GLY A 80 -1.78 3.66 12.68
CA GLY A 80 -0.86 2.56 12.97
C GLY A 80 0.29 2.37 11.99
N HIS A 81 0.40 3.19 10.94
CA HIS A 81 1.53 3.08 10.01
C HIS A 81 2.89 3.34 10.70
N GLY A 82 3.88 2.53 10.32
CA GLY A 82 5.28 2.68 10.75
C GLY A 82 6.13 3.50 9.81
N PRO A 83 7.44 3.63 10.12
CA PRO A 83 8.38 4.43 9.35
C PRO A 83 8.38 4.06 7.87
N PHE A 84 8.27 5.04 6.98
CA PHE A 84 8.20 4.82 5.53
C PHE A 84 6.99 4.02 5.06
N SER A 85 5.90 4.01 5.85
CA SER A 85 4.59 3.49 5.45
C SER A 85 4.66 2.00 5.07
N HIS A 86 4.28 1.63 3.83
CA HIS A 86 4.26 0.23 3.41
C HIS A 86 5.65 -0.41 3.27
N LEU A 87 6.73 0.38 3.20
CA LEU A 87 8.09 -0.19 3.24
C LEU A 87 8.29 -0.96 4.54
N PHE A 88 7.91 -0.40 5.68
CA PHE A 88 8.05 -1.05 6.98
C PHE A 88 7.35 -2.41 6.99
N GLU A 89 6.08 -2.41 6.63
CA GLU A 89 5.19 -3.57 6.65
C GLU A 89 5.55 -4.63 5.63
N ARG A 90 5.92 -4.23 4.41
CA ARG A 90 6.07 -5.16 3.26
C ARG A 90 7.51 -5.57 2.97
N GLU A 91 8.50 -4.79 3.41
CA GLU A 91 9.91 -5.05 3.12
C GLU A 91 10.74 -5.36 4.37
N PHE A 92 10.51 -4.64 5.47
CA PHE A 92 11.29 -4.82 6.70
C PHE A 92 10.70 -5.91 7.62
N LEU A 93 9.43 -5.78 8.02
CA LEU A 93 8.80 -6.71 8.97
C LEU A 93 8.84 -8.18 8.55
N PRO A 94 8.62 -8.56 7.28
CA PRO A 94 8.66 -9.97 6.87
C PRO A 94 10.04 -10.62 7.03
N LYS A 95 11.12 -9.82 7.09
CA LYS A 95 12.49 -10.30 7.27
C LYS A 95 12.85 -10.51 8.75
N VAL A 96 12.17 -9.84 9.68
CA VAL A 96 12.40 -9.97 11.13
C VAL A 96 11.34 -10.81 11.83
N LEU A 97 10.10 -10.82 11.33
CA LEU A 97 9.00 -11.62 11.86
C LEU A 97 8.93 -12.96 11.11
N LYS A 98 9.52 -14.01 11.70
CA LYS A 98 9.51 -15.38 11.16
C LYS A 98 8.12 -16.02 11.30
N GLY A 99 7.14 -15.57 10.50
CA GLY A 99 5.80 -16.16 10.39
C GLY A 99 4.71 -15.47 11.22
N SER A 100 5.01 -14.42 11.97
CA SER A 100 3.99 -13.58 12.61
C SER A 100 3.37 -12.62 11.61
N LYS A 101 2.04 -12.51 11.60
CA LYS A 101 1.33 -11.51 10.80
C LYS A 101 1.26 -10.20 11.57
N TRP A 102 1.72 -9.13 10.95
CA TRP A 102 1.54 -7.76 11.41
C TRP A 102 0.84 -6.98 10.30
N SER A 103 -0.07 -6.09 10.65
CA SER A 103 -0.66 -5.14 9.72
C SER A 103 -0.84 -3.78 10.37
N HIS A 104 -0.74 -2.73 9.57
CA HIS A 104 -0.92 -1.36 10.05
C HIS A 104 -2.35 -1.13 10.55
N GLU A 105 -3.36 -1.82 10.00
CA GLU A 105 -4.75 -1.75 10.45
C GLU A 105 -4.91 -2.29 11.89
N GLN A 106 -4.26 -3.42 12.22
CA GLN A 106 -4.25 -3.94 13.58
C GLN A 106 -3.54 -3.00 14.55
N MET A 107 -2.44 -2.38 14.11
CA MET A 107 -1.76 -1.37 14.92
C MET A 107 -2.63 -0.10 15.08
N SER A 108 -3.35 0.33 14.04
CA SER A 108 -4.26 1.48 14.11
C SER A 108 -5.32 1.25 15.19
N VAL A 109 -5.89 0.06 15.27
CA VAL A 109 -6.83 -0.31 16.34
C VAL A 109 -6.22 -0.18 17.73
N LYS A 110 -5.02 -0.73 17.96
CA LYS A 110 -4.33 -0.60 19.25
C LYS A 110 -4.01 0.86 19.57
N MET A 111 -3.66 1.63 18.55
CA MET A 111 -3.31 3.04 18.67
C MET A 111 -4.55 3.90 18.98
N VAL A 112 -5.75 3.53 18.50
CA VAL A 112 -7.00 4.18 18.91
C VAL A 112 -7.18 4.04 20.42
N ASP A 113 -7.05 2.83 20.96
CA ASP A 113 -7.17 2.59 22.41
C ASP A 113 -6.10 3.38 23.17
N TYR A 114 -4.84 3.32 22.73
CA TYR A 114 -3.74 4.08 23.32
C TYR A 114 -3.98 5.60 23.32
N ILE A 115 -4.45 6.19 22.21
CA ILE A 115 -4.73 7.63 22.11
C ILE A 115 -5.85 8.04 23.07
N VAL A 116 -6.89 7.22 23.20
CA VAL A 116 -8.01 7.49 24.12
C VAL A 116 -7.53 7.47 25.56
N ASP A 117 -6.79 6.42 25.94
CA ASP A 117 -6.33 6.21 27.30
C ASP A 117 -5.29 7.25 27.74
N GLU A 118 -4.26 7.46 26.91
CA GLU A 118 -3.14 8.39 27.17
C GLU A 118 -3.60 9.85 27.30
N HIS A 119 -4.61 10.24 26.52
CA HIS A 119 -5.13 11.62 26.52
C HIS A 119 -6.42 11.81 27.30
N HIS A 120 -6.91 10.75 27.96
CA HIS A 120 -8.16 10.77 28.73
C HIS A 120 -9.33 11.34 27.92
N ILE A 121 -9.45 10.92 26.66
CA ILE A 121 -10.49 11.42 25.75
C ILE A 121 -11.82 10.79 26.14
N GLU A 122 -12.77 11.62 26.57
CA GLU A 122 -14.14 11.18 26.83
C GLU A 122 -14.86 10.90 25.51
N ILE A 123 -15.00 9.62 25.16
CA ILE A 123 -15.69 9.15 23.98
C ILE A 123 -16.52 7.91 24.30
N ASP A 124 -17.67 7.81 23.64
CA ASP A 124 -18.58 6.67 23.78
C ASP A 124 -17.86 5.36 23.38
N SER A 125 -17.98 4.33 24.23
CA SER A 125 -17.31 3.05 24.04
C SER A 125 -17.85 2.28 22.83
N ASP A 126 -19.13 2.45 22.47
CA ASP A 126 -19.69 1.90 21.24
C ASP A 126 -19.12 2.63 20.00
N ALA A 127 -18.89 3.95 20.08
CA ALA A 127 -18.23 4.67 18.99
C ALA A 127 -16.81 4.14 18.76
N ILE A 128 -16.03 3.94 19.82
CA ILE A 128 -14.68 3.36 19.73
C ILE A 128 -14.71 1.95 19.16
N LYS A 129 -15.65 1.12 19.60
CA LYS A 129 -15.84 -0.23 19.06
C LYS A 129 -16.15 -0.19 17.56
N ARG A 130 -17.12 0.61 17.12
CA ARG A 130 -17.50 0.74 15.70
C ARG A 130 -16.35 1.31 14.86
N VAL A 131 -15.60 2.30 15.36
CA VAL A 131 -14.39 2.81 14.70
C VAL A 131 -13.40 1.70 14.44
N LYS A 132 -13.06 0.90 15.45
CA LYS A 132 -12.12 -0.22 15.32
C LYS A 132 -12.62 -1.27 14.33
N GLU A 133 -13.90 -1.60 14.36
CA GLU A 133 -14.51 -2.54 13.41
C GLU A 133 -14.48 -2.01 11.96
N MET A 134 -14.70 -0.70 11.74
CA MET A 134 -14.60 -0.08 10.42
C MET A 134 -13.17 -0.06 9.88
N ILE A 135 -12.16 0.14 10.73
CA ILE A 135 -10.74 0.09 10.33
C ILE A 135 -10.36 -1.32 9.85
N LEU A 136 -10.86 -2.36 10.52
CA LEU A 136 -10.57 -3.75 10.19
C LEU A 136 -11.43 -4.33 9.06
N ALA A 137 -12.43 -3.58 8.58
CA ALA A 137 -13.41 -4.07 7.62
C ALA A 137 -12.79 -4.47 6.26
N SER A 138 -11.61 -3.97 5.90
CA SER A 138 -10.88 -4.35 4.69
C SER A 138 -10.51 -5.84 4.64
N HIS A 139 -10.38 -6.51 5.79
CA HIS A 139 -10.01 -7.93 5.87
C HIS A 139 -11.20 -8.88 5.86
N GLU A 140 -12.44 -8.37 6.01
CA GLU A 140 -13.65 -9.19 6.05
C GLU A 140 -14.27 -9.30 4.65
N THR A 141 -13.89 -10.34 3.90
CA THR A 141 -14.48 -10.63 2.57
C THR A 141 -15.92 -11.14 2.67
N THR A 142 -16.29 -11.65 3.84
CA THR A 142 -17.65 -12.05 4.20
C THR A 142 -17.98 -11.38 5.52
N LEU A 143 -18.80 -10.34 5.50
CA LEU A 143 -19.39 -9.82 6.73
C LEU A 143 -20.12 -10.98 7.42
N PRO A 144 -19.84 -11.25 8.70
CA PRO A 144 -20.65 -12.18 9.47
C PRO A 144 -22.12 -11.77 9.33
N LYS A 145 -22.96 -12.70 8.86
CA LYS A 145 -24.39 -12.47 8.80
C LYS A 145 -24.89 -12.14 10.21
N SER A 146 -25.37 -10.91 10.39
CA SER A 146 -26.40 -10.50 11.38
C SER A 146 -26.04 -9.97 12.78
N THR A 147 -24.90 -9.31 13.02
CA THR A 147 -24.71 -8.59 14.31
C THR A 147 -24.41 -7.10 14.25
N ARG A 148 -24.03 -6.54 13.09
CA ARG A 148 -23.76 -5.10 12.94
C ARG A 148 -25.02 -4.34 12.51
N GLU A 149 -25.40 -3.35 13.29
CA GLU A 149 -26.39 -2.35 12.88
C GLU A 149 -25.83 -1.53 11.70
N LYS A 150 -26.66 -1.25 10.68
CA LYS A 150 -26.29 -0.43 9.49
C LYS A 150 -24.98 -0.88 8.79
N PRO A 151 -24.91 -2.12 8.23
CA PRO A 151 -23.67 -2.65 7.68
C PRO A 151 -23.05 -1.85 6.51
N PHE A 152 -23.86 -1.08 5.79
CA PHE A 152 -23.39 -0.21 4.70
C PHE A 152 -22.40 0.87 5.16
N LEU A 153 -22.38 1.24 6.46
CA LEU A 153 -21.42 2.21 6.98
C LEU A 153 -19.97 1.69 6.92
N TYR A 154 -19.79 0.36 6.97
CA TYR A 154 -18.49 -0.31 6.90
C TYR A 154 -17.93 -0.34 5.47
N ASP A 155 -18.76 -0.05 4.46
CA ASP A 155 -18.34 0.07 3.07
C ASP A 155 -17.68 1.44 2.79
N ILE A 156 -17.72 2.41 3.73
CA ILE A 156 -17.28 3.79 3.49
C ILE A 156 -15.76 3.95 3.62
N VAL A 157 -15.17 3.52 4.75
CA VAL A 157 -13.76 3.83 5.09
C VAL A 157 -12.79 2.77 4.57
N ALA A 158 -13.09 1.49 4.81
CA ALA A 158 -12.22 0.37 4.43
C ALA A 158 -13.07 -0.80 3.92
N ASN A 159 -13.37 -0.80 2.62
CA ASN A 159 -14.39 -1.68 2.06
C ASN A 159 -13.83 -3.06 1.72
N GLY A 160 -13.96 -4.04 2.62
CA GLY A 160 -13.53 -5.42 2.37
C GLY A 160 -14.38 -6.19 1.35
N ARG A 161 -15.61 -5.73 1.06
CA ARG A 161 -16.48 -6.41 0.08
C ARG A 161 -15.94 -6.24 -1.33
N ASN A 162 -15.67 -5.01 -1.74
CA ASN A 162 -15.33 -4.71 -3.14
C ASN A 162 -14.18 -3.70 -3.32
N GLY A 163 -13.65 -3.14 -2.23
CA GLY A 163 -12.53 -2.22 -2.27
C GLY A 163 -12.83 -0.86 -2.89
N ILE A 164 -14.11 -0.42 -2.90
CA ILE A 164 -14.47 0.97 -3.19
C ILE A 164 -14.74 1.69 -1.86
N ASP A 165 -13.82 2.55 -1.46
CA ASP A 165 -13.86 3.30 -0.21
C ASP A 165 -13.22 4.69 -0.36
N VAL A 166 -13.47 5.57 0.62
CA VAL A 166 -13.01 6.95 0.61
C VAL A 166 -11.50 7.10 0.84
N ASP A 167 -10.84 6.09 1.42
CA ASP A 167 -9.38 6.01 1.49
C ASP A 167 -8.78 6.07 0.08
N LYS A 168 -9.26 5.19 -0.83
CA LYS A 168 -8.84 5.19 -2.24
C LYS A 168 -9.19 6.48 -2.96
N PHE A 169 -10.33 7.08 -2.63
CA PHE A 169 -10.73 8.34 -3.25
C PHE A 169 -9.74 9.47 -2.93
N ASP A 170 -9.27 9.55 -1.68
CA ASP A 170 -8.26 10.52 -1.29
C ASP A 170 -6.90 10.21 -1.91
N TYR A 171 -6.34 9.03 -1.64
CA TYR A 171 -4.94 8.78 -1.98
C TYR A 171 -4.72 8.78 -3.49
N ILE A 172 -5.66 8.30 -4.30
CA ILE A 172 -5.49 8.29 -5.76
C ILE A 172 -5.35 9.71 -6.29
N VAL A 173 -6.24 10.62 -5.89
CA VAL A 173 -6.20 12.01 -6.36
C VAL A 173 -4.96 12.73 -5.80
N ARG A 174 -4.66 12.52 -4.52
CA ARG A 174 -3.52 13.12 -3.84
C ARG A 174 -2.20 12.68 -4.44
N ASP A 175 -2.01 11.39 -4.63
CA ASP A 175 -0.77 10.80 -5.13
C ASP A 175 -0.54 11.13 -6.60
N CYS A 176 -1.59 11.09 -7.43
CA CYS A 176 -1.52 11.57 -8.81
C CYS A 176 -1.03 13.02 -8.86
N ARG A 177 -1.64 13.91 -8.06
CA ARG A 177 -1.24 15.32 -7.99
C ARG A 177 0.20 15.48 -7.51
N ALA A 178 0.59 14.81 -6.43
CA ALA A 178 1.93 14.93 -5.84
C ALA A 178 3.02 14.37 -6.75
N CYS A 179 2.72 13.33 -7.53
CA CYS A 179 3.66 12.71 -8.46
C CYS A 179 3.63 13.34 -9.87
N GLY A 180 2.75 14.30 -10.13
CA GLY A 180 2.62 14.95 -11.44
C GLY A 180 2.01 14.05 -12.52
N LEU A 181 1.14 13.11 -12.14
CA LEU A 181 0.42 12.21 -13.03
C LEU A 181 -1.02 12.68 -13.27
N GLY A 182 -1.56 12.38 -14.45
CA GLY A 182 -2.98 12.59 -14.72
C GLY A 182 -3.85 11.65 -13.88
N CYS A 183 -4.92 12.18 -13.29
CA CYS A 183 -5.94 11.39 -12.59
C CYS A 183 -7.19 11.33 -13.45
N ASN A 184 -7.50 10.16 -14.02
CA ASN A 184 -8.69 9.95 -14.85
C ASN A 184 -9.93 9.55 -14.04
N PHE A 185 -9.77 9.39 -12.73
CA PHE A 185 -10.82 9.04 -11.79
C PHE A 185 -11.37 10.30 -11.08
N GLU A 186 -12.71 10.40 -11.02
CA GLU A 186 -13.44 11.48 -10.38
C GLU A 186 -14.38 10.89 -9.31
N PHE A 187 -13.95 10.90 -8.05
CA PHE A 187 -14.71 10.28 -6.96
C PHE A 187 -16.07 10.94 -6.72
N GLN A 188 -16.19 12.25 -7.00
CA GLN A 188 -17.43 13.01 -6.81
C GLN A 188 -18.60 12.36 -7.55
N ARG A 189 -18.34 11.82 -8.75
CA ARG A 189 -19.37 11.13 -9.52
C ARG A 189 -19.87 9.88 -8.81
N LEU A 190 -18.99 9.07 -8.23
CA LEU A 190 -19.39 7.86 -7.48
C LEU A 190 -20.13 8.22 -6.18
N MET A 191 -19.65 9.24 -5.45
CA MET A 191 -20.30 9.68 -4.21
C MET A 191 -21.69 10.28 -4.43
N GLU A 192 -21.92 10.95 -5.56
CA GLU A 192 -23.23 11.57 -5.85
C GLU A 192 -24.30 10.53 -6.22
N ILE A 193 -23.89 9.39 -6.78
CA ILE A 193 -24.82 8.39 -7.35
C ILE A 193 -24.97 7.13 -6.50
N MET A 194 -24.23 7.01 -5.41
CA MET A 194 -24.27 5.83 -4.57
C MET A 194 -25.61 5.75 -3.81
N ARG A 195 -26.11 4.53 -3.64
CA ARG A 195 -27.36 4.23 -2.96
C ARG A 195 -27.17 2.97 -2.11
N VAL A 196 -27.77 2.92 -0.92
CA VAL A 196 -27.84 1.69 -0.13
C VAL A 196 -29.02 0.86 -0.61
N LEU A 197 -28.78 -0.41 -0.94
CA LEU A 197 -29.83 -1.39 -1.26
C LEU A 197 -29.65 -2.66 -0.42
N GLY A 198 -30.59 -2.91 0.49
CA GLY A 198 -30.38 -3.85 1.59
C GLY A 198 -29.31 -3.30 2.53
N ASP A 199 -28.20 -4.03 2.68
CA ASP A 199 -27.16 -3.70 3.67
C ASP A 199 -25.81 -3.29 3.05
N GLU A 200 -25.77 -2.85 1.78
CA GLU A 200 -24.52 -2.49 1.10
C GLU A 200 -24.67 -1.28 0.17
N ILE A 201 -23.56 -0.58 -0.03
CA ILE A 201 -23.48 0.54 -0.97
C ILE A 201 -23.42 0.00 -2.41
N CYS A 202 -24.38 0.40 -3.22
CA CYS A 202 -24.52 0.06 -4.63
C CYS A 202 -24.34 1.31 -5.51
N TYR A 203 -23.96 1.08 -6.77
CA TYR A 203 -23.72 2.14 -7.76
C TYR A 203 -24.65 2.03 -8.96
N ARG A 204 -24.93 3.13 -9.64
CA ARG A 204 -25.78 3.07 -10.83
C ARG A 204 -25.08 2.35 -11.99
N ALA A 205 -25.76 1.43 -12.65
CA ALA A 205 -25.18 0.56 -13.68
C ALA A 205 -24.58 1.34 -14.87
N LYS A 206 -25.19 2.47 -15.26
CA LYS A 206 -24.69 3.34 -16.34
C LYS A 206 -23.31 3.94 -16.05
N ASP A 207 -22.88 3.93 -14.78
CA ASP A 207 -21.68 4.57 -14.27
C ASP A 207 -20.53 3.60 -14.03
N TYR A 208 -20.66 2.35 -14.48
CA TYR A 208 -19.62 1.30 -14.37
C TYR A 208 -18.23 1.78 -14.81
N LEU A 209 -18.16 2.67 -15.81
CA LEU A 209 -16.89 3.17 -16.34
C LEU A 209 -16.12 3.98 -15.30
N SER A 210 -16.82 4.68 -14.39
CA SER A 210 -16.20 5.43 -13.30
C SER A 210 -15.54 4.50 -12.30
N VAL A 211 -16.18 3.35 -12.03
CA VAL A 211 -15.62 2.29 -11.19
C VAL A 211 -14.40 1.64 -11.86
N HIS A 212 -14.45 1.39 -13.17
CA HIS A 212 -13.28 0.91 -13.90
C HIS A 212 -12.12 1.92 -13.85
N LYS A 213 -12.41 3.22 -14.03
CA LYS A 213 -11.41 4.30 -13.94
C LYS A 213 -10.74 4.35 -12.56
N LEU A 214 -11.46 4.09 -11.47
CA LEU A 214 -10.89 3.96 -10.12
C LEU A 214 -9.80 2.89 -10.09
N PHE A 215 -10.14 1.65 -10.46
CA PHE A 215 -9.20 0.53 -10.39
C PHE A 215 -8.05 0.65 -11.40
N ALA A 216 -8.33 1.15 -12.60
CA ALA A 216 -7.31 1.39 -13.62
C ALA A 216 -6.31 2.47 -13.18
N THR A 217 -6.78 3.58 -12.60
CA THR A 217 -5.90 4.65 -12.09
C THR A 217 -5.05 4.13 -10.92
N ARG A 218 -5.64 3.33 -10.02
CA ARG A 218 -4.90 2.66 -8.96
C ARG A 218 -3.80 1.76 -9.53
N ALA A 219 -4.12 0.88 -10.48
CA ALA A 219 -3.14 -0.01 -11.07
C ALA A 219 -1.99 0.76 -11.76
N ASP A 220 -2.29 1.89 -12.41
CA ASP A 220 -1.27 2.73 -13.03
C ASP A 220 -0.37 3.43 -12.00
N LEU A 221 -0.91 3.88 -10.86
CA LEU A 221 -0.10 4.37 -9.73
C LEU A 221 0.84 3.29 -9.19
N TYR A 222 0.37 2.05 -9.04
CA TYR A 222 1.22 0.94 -8.64
C TYR A 222 2.35 0.72 -9.65
N ARG A 223 2.02 0.66 -10.94
CA ARG A 223 2.98 0.36 -12.02
C ARG A 223 4.00 1.48 -12.23
N THR A 224 3.58 2.73 -12.10
CA THR A 224 4.39 3.90 -12.45
C THR A 224 5.10 4.50 -11.23
N VAL A 225 4.46 4.51 -10.06
CA VAL A 225 4.96 5.20 -8.85
C VAL A 225 5.42 4.22 -7.79
N TYR A 226 4.47 3.49 -7.18
CA TYR A 226 4.75 2.74 -5.94
C TYR A 226 5.75 1.60 -6.16
N THR A 227 5.78 1.03 -7.37
CA THR A 227 6.68 -0.07 -7.72
C THR A 227 7.78 0.37 -8.70
N HIS A 228 8.01 1.68 -8.87
CA HIS A 228 9.05 2.19 -9.76
C HIS A 228 10.44 1.61 -9.38
N ALA A 229 11.21 1.16 -10.38
CA ALA A 229 12.47 0.44 -10.15
C ALA A 229 13.46 1.16 -9.23
N LYS A 230 13.62 2.48 -9.39
CA LYS A 230 14.50 3.26 -8.50
C LYS A 230 13.91 3.49 -7.11
N VAL A 231 12.58 3.56 -6.97
CA VAL A 231 11.94 3.68 -5.65
C VAL A 231 12.19 2.38 -4.90
N LYS A 232 11.86 1.23 -5.50
CA LYS A 232 12.12 -0.09 -4.92
C LYS A 232 13.60 -0.31 -4.57
N ALA A 233 14.55 0.10 -5.41
CA ALA A 233 15.97 0.02 -5.07
C ALA A 233 16.32 0.78 -3.77
N ILE A 234 15.76 1.97 -3.58
CA ILE A 234 15.96 2.76 -2.35
C ILE A 234 15.26 2.10 -1.17
N GLU A 235 14.02 1.65 -1.34
CA GLU A 235 13.28 0.97 -0.27
C GLU A 235 13.98 -0.29 0.23
N LEU A 236 14.55 -1.08 -0.69
CA LEU A 236 15.33 -2.27 -0.37
C LEU A 236 16.61 -1.93 0.39
N MET A 237 17.28 -0.83 0.05
CA MET A 237 18.44 -0.35 0.81
C MET A 237 18.06 0.16 2.20
N VAL A 238 16.93 0.86 2.33
CA VAL A 238 16.40 1.30 3.63
C VAL A 238 16.02 0.09 4.47
N SER A 239 15.35 -0.91 3.90
CA SER A 239 15.06 -2.19 4.57
C SER A 239 16.34 -2.85 5.08
N ASP A 240 17.39 -2.96 4.25
CA ASP A 240 18.68 -3.51 4.67
C ASP A 240 19.34 -2.67 5.78
N ALA A 241 19.22 -1.34 5.75
CA ALA A 241 19.72 -0.48 6.82
C ALA A 241 18.94 -0.68 8.13
N LEU A 242 17.61 -0.79 8.08
CA LEU A 242 16.78 -1.07 9.24
C LEU A 242 17.10 -2.45 9.84
N LEU A 243 17.35 -3.47 9.02
CA LEU A 243 17.78 -4.80 9.51
C LEU A 243 19.09 -4.72 10.28
N LYS A 244 20.06 -3.97 9.77
CA LYS A 244 21.36 -3.78 10.41
C LYS A 244 21.27 -2.96 11.69
N ALA A 245 20.28 -2.07 11.80
CA ALA A 245 20.03 -1.29 13.00
C ALA A 245 19.09 -1.99 14.01
N ASN A 246 18.43 -3.08 13.60
CA ASN A 246 17.32 -3.69 14.35
C ASN A 246 17.72 -4.11 15.76
N ASP A 247 18.84 -4.81 15.91
CA ASP A 247 19.25 -5.38 17.20
C ASP A 247 19.69 -4.28 18.18
N TYR A 248 20.24 -3.17 17.67
CA TYR A 248 20.69 -2.05 18.49
C TYR A 248 19.56 -1.09 18.88
N LEU A 249 18.64 -0.80 17.95
CA LEU A 249 17.50 0.09 18.18
C LEU A 249 16.23 -0.64 18.65
N GLU A 250 16.30 -1.97 18.77
CA GLU A 250 15.20 -2.86 19.14
C GLU A 250 13.93 -2.61 18.31
N ILE A 251 14.09 -2.33 17.01
CA ILE A 251 13.02 -1.84 16.12
C ILE A 251 11.85 -2.82 16.10
N SER A 252 12.13 -4.10 15.87
CA SER A 252 11.13 -5.17 15.82
C SER A 252 10.50 -5.47 17.18
N SER A 253 11.19 -5.18 18.29
CA SER A 253 10.69 -5.47 19.64
C SER A 253 9.55 -4.54 20.03
N HIS A 254 9.57 -3.29 19.56
CA HIS A 254 8.58 -2.26 19.89
C HIS A 254 7.32 -2.28 19.01
N ILE A 255 7.23 -3.15 17.99
CA ILE A 255 6.14 -3.10 16.98
C ILE A 255 4.77 -3.56 17.49
N HIS A 256 4.70 -4.07 18.72
CA HIS A 256 3.46 -4.55 19.32
C HIS A 256 2.92 -3.61 20.39
N GLU A 257 3.73 -2.63 20.80
CA GLU A 257 3.45 -1.72 21.91
C GLU A 257 3.26 -0.28 21.39
N PRO A 258 2.01 0.23 21.38
CA PRO A 258 1.70 1.57 20.88
C PRO A 258 2.54 2.70 21.49
N SER A 259 2.95 2.58 22.75
CA SER A 259 3.73 3.61 23.44
C SER A 259 5.20 3.68 22.98
N GLU A 260 5.76 2.56 22.50
CA GLU A 260 7.19 2.42 22.18
C GLU A 260 7.47 2.37 20.67
N TYR A 261 6.46 2.01 19.87
CA TYR A 261 6.59 1.87 18.42
C TYR A 261 7.05 3.16 17.72
N TRP A 262 7.88 3.01 16.69
CA TRP A 262 8.28 4.11 15.81
C TRP A 262 7.12 4.54 14.90
N LYS A 263 6.69 5.80 15.02
CA LYS A 263 5.49 6.34 14.33
C LYS A 263 5.81 7.29 13.18
N ASP A 264 7.09 7.47 12.84
CA ASP A 264 7.56 8.47 11.89
C ASP A 264 8.87 8.06 11.17
N ASP A 265 9.30 8.88 10.21
CA ASP A 265 10.50 8.63 9.42
C ASP A 265 11.81 9.03 10.14
N THR A 266 11.76 9.51 11.38
CA THR A 266 12.94 10.05 12.09
C THR A 266 14.00 9.00 12.38
N ILE A 267 13.63 7.71 12.37
CA ILE A 267 14.55 6.59 12.55
C ILE A 267 15.74 6.63 11.57
N ILE A 268 15.54 7.08 10.32
CA ILE A 268 16.65 7.25 9.37
C ILE A 268 17.63 8.30 9.90
N LYS A 269 17.13 9.40 10.45
CA LYS A 269 17.98 10.46 10.98
C LYS A 269 18.72 9.99 12.23
N THR A 270 18.06 9.24 13.10
CA THR A 270 18.66 8.60 14.28
C THR A 270 19.86 7.73 13.88
N ILE A 271 19.69 6.81 12.91
CA ILE A 271 20.78 5.96 12.40
C ILE A 271 21.88 6.81 11.75
N GLU A 272 21.52 7.85 11.00
CA GLU A 272 22.46 8.71 10.29
C GLU A 272 23.38 9.50 11.24
N THR A 273 22.87 9.94 12.40
CA THR A 273 23.61 10.81 13.32
C THR A 273 24.21 10.10 14.54
N ALA A 274 23.76 8.89 14.87
CA ALA A 274 24.28 8.15 16.01
C ALA A 274 25.77 7.85 15.82
N PRO A 275 26.63 8.05 16.84
CA PRO A 275 28.07 7.78 16.75
C PRO A 275 28.38 6.28 16.90
N ASP A 276 27.45 5.50 17.41
CA ASP A 276 27.60 4.11 17.83
C ASP A 276 28.11 3.21 16.69
N GLN A 277 29.02 2.30 17.02
CA GLN A 277 29.70 1.46 16.03
C GLN A 277 28.76 0.37 15.50
N GLU A 278 27.82 -0.06 16.32
CA GLU A 278 26.74 -1.00 16.03
C GLU A 278 25.87 -0.52 14.87
N LEU A 279 25.71 0.80 14.72
CA LEU A 279 24.93 1.42 13.64
C LEU A 279 25.75 1.74 12.39
N ARG A 280 27.06 1.44 12.38
CA ARG A 280 27.96 1.85 11.29
C ARG A 280 27.50 1.34 9.92
N GLU A 281 27.16 0.06 9.80
CA GLU A 281 26.79 -0.51 8.50
C GLU A 281 25.43 0.02 8.01
N ALA A 282 24.48 0.23 8.92
CA ALA A 282 23.19 0.86 8.61
C ALA A 282 23.39 2.31 8.14
N ARG A 283 24.24 3.06 8.86
CA ARG A 283 24.63 4.44 8.52
C ARG A 283 25.32 4.52 7.16
N ASP A 284 26.22 3.59 6.85
CA ASP A 284 26.91 3.53 5.55
C ASP A 284 25.92 3.32 4.38
N LEU A 285 24.91 2.46 4.55
CA LEU A 285 23.82 2.29 3.56
C LEU A 285 23.02 3.58 3.37
N ILE A 286 22.65 4.28 4.45
CA ILE A 286 21.94 5.55 4.37
C ILE A 286 22.78 6.60 3.64
N LEU A 287 24.08 6.71 3.95
CA LEU A 287 24.98 7.64 3.27
C LEU A 287 25.13 7.32 1.78
N ARG A 288 25.13 6.04 1.38
CA ARG A 288 25.07 5.64 -0.03
C ARG A 288 23.79 6.13 -0.72
N ILE A 289 22.63 5.97 -0.07
CA ILE A 289 21.34 6.48 -0.56
C ILE A 289 21.43 8.01 -0.77
N ARG A 290 21.95 8.76 0.20
CA ARG A 290 22.14 10.22 0.11
C ARG A 290 23.01 10.62 -1.09
N ARG A 291 24.07 9.86 -1.37
CA ARG A 291 24.99 10.08 -2.50
C ARG A 291 24.50 9.52 -3.83
N ARG A 292 23.30 8.92 -3.85
CA ARG A 292 22.72 8.24 -5.01
C ARG A 292 23.53 7.04 -5.51
N ASP A 293 24.36 6.46 -4.66
CA ASP A 293 24.99 5.16 -4.87
C ASP A 293 23.98 4.07 -4.48
N LEU A 294 23.06 3.78 -5.39
CA LEU A 294 21.93 2.88 -5.16
C LEU A 294 22.25 1.44 -5.58
N TYR A 295 21.46 0.48 -5.10
CA TYR A 295 21.38 -0.83 -5.75
C TYR A 295 21.03 -0.68 -7.23
N GLN A 296 21.76 -1.37 -8.09
CA GLN A 296 21.69 -1.21 -9.53
C GLN A 296 20.63 -2.15 -10.10
N PHE A 297 19.66 -1.59 -10.83
CA PHE A 297 18.69 -2.39 -11.58
C PHE A 297 19.43 -3.24 -12.62
N CYS A 298 19.18 -4.56 -12.60
CA CYS A 298 19.74 -5.48 -13.58
C CYS A 298 18.75 -5.71 -14.71
N ASN A 299 17.55 -6.20 -14.36
CA ASN A 299 16.57 -6.68 -15.33
C ASN A 299 15.19 -6.93 -14.65
N GLU A 300 14.12 -7.07 -15.44
CA GLU A 300 12.78 -7.46 -15.01
C GLU A 300 12.04 -8.27 -16.08
N TYR A 301 11.06 -9.06 -15.66
CA TYR A 301 10.08 -9.66 -16.56
C TYR A 301 8.68 -9.69 -15.91
N ALA A 302 7.65 -9.68 -16.75
CA ALA A 302 6.29 -10.01 -16.33
C ALA A 302 6.07 -11.52 -16.46
N VAL A 303 5.61 -12.16 -15.39
CA VAL A 303 5.33 -13.60 -15.38
C VAL A 303 4.28 -13.91 -16.45
N PRO A 304 4.51 -14.87 -17.35
CA PRO A 304 3.54 -15.23 -18.37
C PRO A 304 2.17 -15.59 -17.77
N LYS A 305 1.09 -15.14 -18.43
CA LYS A 305 -0.29 -15.26 -17.92
C LYS A 305 -0.66 -16.71 -17.56
N ASP A 306 -0.25 -17.68 -18.39
CA ASP A 306 -0.50 -19.11 -18.19
C ASP A 306 0.29 -19.73 -17.02
N LYS A 307 1.28 -19.00 -16.48
CA LYS A 307 2.13 -19.46 -15.36
C LYS A 307 1.79 -18.80 -14.04
N LEU A 308 0.94 -17.78 -14.02
CA LEU A 308 0.58 -17.05 -12.80
C LEU A 308 0.06 -17.98 -11.70
N GLU A 309 -0.71 -19.02 -12.06
CA GLU A 309 -1.35 -19.91 -11.10
C GLU A 309 -0.38 -20.64 -10.18
N ASN A 310 0.72 -21.14 -10.75
CA ASN A 310 1.72 -21.95 -10.05
C ASN A 310 2.99 -21.15 -9.77
N PHE A 311 2.94 -19.83 -9.87
CA PHE A 311 4.10 -18.97 -9.63
C PHE A 311 4.51 -19.03 -8.15
N LYS A 312 5.81 -19.21 -7.92
CA LYS A 312 6.46 -19.08 -6.61
C LYS A 312 7.38 -17.88 -6.66
N ASP A 313 7.47 -17.16 -5.56
CA ASP A 313 8.36 -16.01 -5.43
C ASP A 313 9.80 -16.42 -5.76
N VAL A 314 10.43 -15.64 -6.65
CA VAL A 314 11.81 -15.87 -7.06
C VAL A 314 12.73 -15.37 -5.96
N THR A 315 13.75 -16.16 -5.63
CA THR A 315 14.73 -15.87 -4.59
C THR A 315 16.09 -15.52 -5.18
N ALA A 316 16.97 -14.90 -4.39
CA ALA A 316 18.36 -14.67 -4.77
C ALA A 316 19.07 -15.99 -5.14
N GLN A 317 18.75 -17.07 -4.41
CA GLN A 317 19.31 -18.40 -4.65
C GLN A 317 18.91 -18.98 -6.01
N ASP A 318 17.67 -18.76 -6.46
CA ASP A 318 17.23 -19.18 -7.80
C ASP A 318 18.07 -18.53 -8.91
N ILE A 319 18.48 -17.27 -8.69
CA ILE A 319 19.32 -16.51 -9.62
C ILE A 319 20.75 -17.04 -9.59
N VAL A 320 21.34 -17.20 -8.40
CA VAL A 320 22.71 -17.70 -8.24
C VAL A 320 22.86 -19.12 -8.81
N CYS A 321 21.88 -20.00 -8.61
CA CYS A 321 21.84 -21.35 -9.21
C CYS A 321 21.71 -21.35 -10.75
N SER A 322 21.38 -20.18 -11.35
CA SER A 322 21.22 -20.00 -12.78
C SER A 322 22.41 -19.32 -13.47
N GLN A 323 23.51 -19.07 -12.74
CA GLN A 323 24.75 -18.54 -13.31
C GLN A 323 25.43 -19.53 -14.28
N LYS A 324 26.20 -19.00 -15.24
CA LYS A 324 26.98 -19.83 -16.18
C LYS A 324 28.25 -20.37 -15.55
N VAL A 325 28.65 -21.56 -15.99
CA VAL A 325 29.95 -22.16 -15.62
C VAL A 325 31.08 -21.33 -16.25
N GLY A 326 32.07 -20.94 -15.44
CA GLY A 326 33.25 -20.19 -15.89
C GLY A 326 33.12 -18.66 -15.88
N GLY A 327 32.01 -18.10 -15.36
CA GLY A 327 31.82 -16.67 -15.16
C GLY A 327 32.25 -16.16 -13.78
N VAL A 328 31.93 -14.90 -13.47
CA VAL A 328 32.07 -14.34 -12.12
C VAL A 328 31.16 -15.11 -11.16
N MET A 329 31.71 -15.55 -10.03
CA MET A 329 30.97 -16.28 -9.01
C MET A 329 30.04 -15.32 -8.26
N LEU A 330 28.73 -15.53 -8.38
CA LEU A 330 27.71 -14.77 -7.68
C LEU A 330 27.42 -15.39 -6.31
N SER A 331 27.12 -14.54 -5.33
CA SER A 331 26.63 -14.93 -4.01
C SER A 331 25.22 -14.37 -3.79
N GLU A 332 24.44 -15.00 -2.89
CA GLU A 332 23.08 -14.53 -2.57
C GLU A 332 23.08 -13.10 -1.99
N GLU A 333 24.13 -12.73 -1.26
CA GLU A 333 24.29 -11.40 -0.66
C GLU A 333 24.45 -10.28 -1.71
N ASP A 334 24.89 -10.61 -2.93
CA ASP A 334 25.08 -9.65 -4.02
C ASP A 334 23.79 -9.34 -4.79
N VAL A 335 22.76 -10.19 -4.64
CA VAL A 335 21.53 -10.18 -5.44
C VAL A 335 20.35 -9.75 -4.58
N VAL A 336 19.53 -8.85 -5.10
CA VAL A 336 18.25 -8.50 -4.49
C VAL A 336 17.12 -8.76 -5.49
N VAL A 337 16.13 -9.54 -5.07
CA VAL A 337 14.96 -9.87 -5.89
C VAL A 337 13.72 -9.19 -5.30
N SER A 338 12.92 -8.58 -6.18
CA SER A 338 11.65 -7.95 -5.83
C SER A 338 10.54 -8.61 -6.63
N ASN A 339 9.66 -9.35 -5.95
CA ASN A 339 8.46 -9.96 -6.51
C ASN A 339 7.29 -9.00 -6.29
N ILE A 340 6.79 -8.41 -7.37
CA ILE A 340 5.81 -7.32 -7.35
C ILE A 340 4.47 -7.84 -7.88
N ARG A 341 3.44 -7.75 -7.05
CA ARG A 341 2.06 -8.04 -7.43
C ARG A 341 1.29 -6.74 -7.64
N ILE A 342 0.65 -6.60 -8.80
CA ILE A 342 -0.27 -5.50 -9.11
C ILE A 342 -1.60 -6.13 -9.47
N ASP A 343 -2.68 -5.67 -8.87
CA ASP A 343 -4.03 -6.15 -9.16
C ASP A 343 -5.05 -5.02 -9.14
N LEU A 344 -6.27 -5.32 -9.57
CA LEU A 344 -7.43 -4.43 -9.47
C LEU A 344 -8.20 -4.65 -8.16
N THR A 345 -7.50 -4.74 -7.01
CA THR A 345 -8.00 -4.91 -5.63
C THR A 345 -8.52 -6.29 -5.22
N ARG A 346 -8.74 -7.23 -6.16
CA ARG A 346 -9.23 -8.58 -5.85
C ARG A 346 -8.37 -9.70 -6.43
N GLY A 347 -7.05 -9.49 -6.47
CA GLY A 347 -6.13 -10.47 -7.03
C GLY A 347 -6.48 -10.77 -8.49
N ARG A 348 -6.79 -12.02 -8.80
CA ARG A 348 -7.08 -12.47 -10.18
C ARG A 348 -8.54 -12.30 -10.61
N HIS A 349 -9.43 -11.92 -9.69
CA HIS A 349 -10.85 -11.80 -9.98
C HIS A 349 -11.17 -10.40 -10.52
N ASN A 350 -12.20 -10.31 -11.37
CA ASN A 350 -12.70 -8.99 -11.79
C ASN A 350 -13.30 -8.28 -10.57
N PRO A 351 -12.85 -7.06 -10.21
CA PRO A 351 -13.50 -6.30 -9.15
C PRO A 351 -15.00 -6.08 -9.41
N LEU A 352 -15.43 -5.91 -10.66
CA LEU A 352 -16.82 -5.60 -11.03
C LEU A 352 -17.82 -6.70 -10.65
N GLU A 353 -17.40 -7.97 -10.59
CA GLU A 353 -18.26 -9.09 -10.19
C GLU A 353 -18.75 -8.94 -8.73
N SER A 354 -17.91 -8.33 -7.88
CA SER A 354 -18.19 -8.11 -6.46
C SER A 354 -19.00 -6.85 -6.17
N ILE A 355 -19.17 -5.99 -7.17
CA ILE A 355 -19.84 -4.71 -7.02
C ILE A 355 -21.30 -4.88 -7.41
N LYS A 356 -22.18 -4.32 -6.58
CA LYS A 356 -23.60 -4.32 -6.84
C LYS A 356 -24.03 -3.03 -7.50
N PHE A 357 -24.78 -3.19 -8.57
CA PHE A 357 -25.31 -2.12 -9.40
C PHE A 357 -26.83 -2.11 -9.35
N PHE A 358 -27.41 -0.95 -9.63
CA PHE A 358 -28.86 -0.78 -9.83
C PHE A 358 -29.13 0.02 -11.11
N LYS A 359 -30.32 -0.15 -11.70
CA LYS A 359 -30.65 0.44 -13.00
C LYS A 359 -30.91 1.95 -12.90
N ASP A 360 -31.86 2.32 -12.06
CA ASP A 360 -32.34 3.67 -11.81
C ASP A 360 -32.90 3.76 -10.39
N TYR A 361 -33.21 4.98 -9.95
CA TYR A 361 -33.63 5.25 -8.57
C TYR A 361 -35.07 4.79 -8.25
N GLU A 362 -35.80 4.27 -9.23
CA GLU A 362 -37.14 3.69 -9.04
C GLU A 362 -37.07 2.18 -8.76
N SER A 363 -35.90 1.57 -8.96
CA SER A 363 -35.66 0.14 -8.78
C SER A 363 -34.94 -0.15 -7.47
N ASP A 364 -35.46 -1.11 -6.70
CA ASP A 364 -34.79 -1.65 -5.51
C ASP A 364 -33.98 -2.94 -5.79
N GLU A 365 -34.02 -3.42 -7.03
CA GLU A 365 -33.21 -4.55 -7.46
C GLU A 365 -31.73 -4.16 -7.63
N LYS A 366 -30.85 -4.98 -7.06
CA LYS A 366 -29.40 -4.92 -7.26
C LYS A 366 -28.88 -6.14 -8.00
N PHE A 367 -27.93 -5.93 -8.91
CA PHE A 367 -27.33 -6.98 -9.73
C PHE A 367 -25.83 -6.74 -9.92
N SER A 368 -25.08 -7.79 -10.27
CA SER A 368 -23.71 -7.65 -10.77
C SER A 368 -23.74 -7.51 -12.29
N ILE A 369 -22.80 -6.78 -12.89
CA ILE A 369 -22.68 -6.70 -14.35
C ILE A 369 -21.63 -7.73 -14.80
N PRO A 370 -22.01 -8.73 -15.61
CA PRO A 370 -21.06 -9.69 -16.18
C PRO A 370 -20.05 -9.04 -17.13
N ASP A 371 -18.79 -9.50 -17.12
CA ASP A 371 -17.68 -8.98 -17.92
C ASP A 371 -18.01 -8.84 -19.41
N ASP A 372 -18.69 -9.84 -19.97
CA ASP A 372 -19.06 -9.92 -21.38
C ASP A 372 -20.06 -8.83 -21.80
N ARG A 373 -20.71 -8.15 -20.84
CA ARG A 373 -21.68 -7.08 -21.09
C ARG A 373 -21.14 -5.67 -20.85
N ILE A 374 -19.89 -5.53 -20.43
CA ILE A 374 -19.34 -4.22 -20.04
C ILE A 374 -18.64 -3.55 -21.22
N SER A 375 -17.52 -4.11 -21.66
CA SER A 375 -16.77 -3.64 -22.82
C SER A 375 -15.71 -4.64 -23.23
N HIS A 376 -15.56 -4.89 -24.53
CA HIS A 376 -14.51 -5.74 -25.09
C HIS A 376 -13.11 -5.08 -25.06
N LEU A 377 -13.01 -3.83 -24.58
CA LEU A 377 -11.75 -3.11 -24.41
C LEU A 377 -11.22 -3.18 -22.96
N LEU A 378 -11.92 -3.91 -22.07
CA LEU A 378 -11.45 -4.13 -20.71
C LEU A 378 -10.31 -5.16 -20.65
N PRO A 379 -9.47 -5.12 -19.59
CA PRO A 379 -8.42 -6.11 -19.39
C PRO A 379 -8.98 -7.54 -19.33
N THR A 380 -8.32 -8.49 -20.00
CA THR A 380 -8.64 -9.93 -19.90
C THR A 380 -7.91 -10.62 -18.74
N SER A 381 -7.09 -9.87 -18.00
CA SER A 381 -6.36 -10.28 -16.80
C SER A 381 -6.43 -9.15 -15.78
N TYR A 382 -6.63 -9.50 -14.51
CA TYR A 382 -6.83 -8.54 -13.41
C TYR A 382 -5.66 -8.50 -12.43
N GLN A 383 -4.62 -9.30 -12.70
CA GLN A 383 -3.40 -9.37 -11.92
C GLN A 383 -2.19 -9.45 -12.85
N ASP A 384 -1.16 -8.69 -12.49
CA ASP A 384 0.20 -8.80 -12.98
C ASP A 384 1.12 -9.27 -11.86
N MET A 385 2.14 -10.05 -12.24
CA MET A 385 3.27 -10.41 -11.40
C MET A 385 4.55 -10.02 -12.13
N ILE A 386 5.34 -9.13 -11.54
CA ILE A 386 6.58 -8.63 -12.10
C ILE A 386 7.72 -9.07 -11.18
N VAL A 387 8.73 -9.72 -11.73
CA VAL A 387 9.95 -10.05 -11.00
C VAL A 387 11.05 -9.14 -11.47
N ARG A 388 11.72 -8.49 -10.53
CA ARG A 388 12.82 -7.57 -10.79
C ARG A 388 14.04 -7.92 -9.97
N VAL A 389 15.22 -7.84 -10.59
CA VAL A 389 16.48 -8.15 -9.93
C VAL A 389 17.40 -6.93 -9.93
N TYR A 390 18.06 -6.72 -8.80
CA TYR A 390 19.06 -5.70 -8.58
C TYR A 390 20.38 -6.31 -8.11
N SER A 391 21.46 -5.58 -8.36
CA SER A 391 22.77 -5.87 -7.79
C SER A 391 23.13 -4.87 -6.70
N LYS A 392 23.70 -5.36 -5.60
CA LYS A 392 24.30 -4.49 -4.56
C LYS A 392 25.63 -3.88 -5.02
N LYS A 393 26.27 -4.45 -6.05
CA LYS A 393 27.61 -4.11 -6.57
C LYS A 393 27.54 -3.81 -8.08
N PRO A 394 27.89 -2.58 -8.54
CA PRO A 394 27.75 -2.19 -9.95
C PRO A 394 28.46 -3.11 -10.96
N GLU A 395 29.59 -3.70 -10.59
CA GLU A 395 30.38 -4.61 -11.42
C GLU A 395 29.68 -5.96 -11.68
N LEU A 396 28.73 -6.37 -10.85
CA LEU A 396 28.02 -7.65 -10.97
C LEU A 396 26.74 -7.58 -11.80
N VAL A 397 26.31 -6.38 -12.22
CA VAL A 397 25.04 -6.17 -12.96
C VAL A 397 24.94 -7.07 -14.19
N GLY A 398 26.02 -7.19 -14.98
CA GLY A 398 26.03 -8.01 -16.18
C GLY A 398 25.84 -9.50 -15.88
N ALA A 399 26.61 -10.02 -14.91
CA ALA A 399 26.53 -11.42 -14.51
C ALA A 399 25.17 -11.78 -13.90
N ILE A 400 24.59 -10.90 -13.07
CA ILE A 400 23.27 -11.09 -12.46
C ILE A 400 22.16 -11.03 -13.53
N SER A 401 22.23 -10.08 -14.48
CA SER A 401 21.26 -10.03 -15.58
C SER A 401 21.30 -11.30 -16.43
N GLU A 402 22.49 -11.81 -16.75
CA GLU A 402 22.64 -13.04 -17.50
C GLU A 402 22.13 -14.26 -16.74
N ALA A 403 22.45 -14.39 -15.44
CA ALA A 403 21.93 -15.45 -14.59
C ALA A 403 20.39 -15.41 -14.49
N PHE A 404 19.82 -14.21 -14.41
CA PHE A 404 18.36 -14.02 -14.41
C PHE A 404 17.70 -14.38 -15.74
N GLU A 405 18.33 -14.07 -16.88
CA GLU A 405 17.85 -14.52 -18.19
C GLU A 405 17.91 -16.05 -18.33
N ASN A 406 18.97 -16.67 -17.81
CA ASN A 406 19.07 -18.14 -17.79
C ASN A 406 17.98 -18.75 -16.89
N PHE A 407 17.67 -18.14 -15.76
CA PHE A 407 16.56 -18.55 -14.90
C PHE A 407 15.23 -18.51 -15.67
N GLN A 408 14.95 -17.45 -16.42
CA GLN A 408 13.75 -17.34 -17.24
C GLN A 408 13.70 -18.42 -18.34
N LEU A 409 14.81 -18.65 -19.04
CA LEU A 409 14.90 -19.70 -20.07
C LEU A 409 14.67 -21.09 -19.49
N ARG A 410 15.23 -21.40 -18.33
CA ARG A 410 15.02 -22.70 -17.65
C ARG A 410 13.58 -22.86 -17.15
N THR A 411 12.98 -21.78 -16.65
CA THR A 411 11.65 -21.82 -16.02
C THR A 411 10.51 -21.76 -17.05
N TYR A 412 10.66 -20.97 -18.10
CA TYR A 412 9.59 -20.69 -19.07
C TYR A 412 9.92 -21.06 -20.52
N GLY A 413 11.16 -21.46 -20.82
CA GLY A 413 11.60 -21.76 -22.18
C GLY A 413 11.80 -20.52 -23.07
N ILE A 414 11.55 -19.32 -22.56
CA ILE A 414 11.65 -18.05 -23.29
C ILE A 414 12.29 -16.97 -22.41
N LYS A 415 12.90 -15.96 -23.05
CA LYS A 415 13.21 -14.70 -22.38
C LYS A 415 11.92 -13.87 -22.35
N ALA A 416 11.31 -13.75 -21.18
CA ALA A 416 10.03 -13.05 -21.00
C ALA A 416 10.19 -11.51 -20.91
N GLN A 417 11.44 -11.04 -20.94
CA GLN A 417 11.79 -9.62 -20.94
C GLN A 417 11.30 -8.93 -22.23
N VAL A 418 10.57 -7.83 -22.07
CA VAL A 418 10.06 -7.02 -23.19
C VAL A 418 11.04 -5.93 -23.60
N HIS A 419 11.83 -5.41 -22.66
CA HIS A 419 12.80 -4.34 -22.90
C HIS A 419 14.20 -4.82 -22.59
N ALA A 420 15.11 -4.82 -23.56
CA ALA A 420 16.52 -5.06 -23.29
C ALA A 420 17.01 -4.12 -22.18
N THR A 421 17.81 -4.63 -21.25
CA THR A 421 18.53 -3.78 -20.29
C THR A 421 19.26 -2.74 -21.13
N PRO A 422 19.10 -1.42 -20.88
CA PRO A 422 19.79 -0.42 -21.66
C PRO A 422 21.27 -0.79 -21.65
N GLU A 423 21.83 -1.14 -22.81
CA GLU A 423 23.29 -1.20 -22.93
C GLU A 423 23.77 0.10 -22.33
N LYS A 424 24.61 0.01 -21.28
CA LYS A 424 25.28 1.13 -20.58
C LYS A 424 25.13 2.37 -21.43
N LYS A 425 24.50 3.45 -20.94
CA LYS A 425 24.59 4.81 -21.50
C LYS A 425 25.98 4.99 -22.13
N LYS A 426 26.16 4.59 -23.38
CA LYS A 426 27.44 4.52 -24.05
C LYS A 426 27.53 5.94 -24.53
N ARG A 427 28.11 6.77 -23.65
CA ARG A 427 28.49 8.14 -23.93
C ARG A 427 27.45 8.86 -24.80
N ARG A 428 26.45 9.48 -24.17
CA ARG A 428 26.11 10.82 -24.65
C ARG A 428 27.35 11.66 -24.36
N LEU A 429 28.27 11.69 -25.32
CA LEU A 429 29.27 12.73 -25.47
C LEU A 429 28.54 14.05 -25.65
#